data_AF-A0A1I7TVB1-F1
#
_entry.id   AF-A0A1I7TVB1-F1
#
_cell.length_a   1.000
_cell.length_b   1.000
_cell.length_c   1.000
_cell.angle_alpha   90.00
_cell.angle_beta   90.00
_cell.angle_gamma   90.00
#
_symmetry.space_group_name_H-M   'P 1'
#
loop_
_entity.id
_entity.type
_entity.pdbx_description
1 polymer ?
#
loop_
_entity_poly.entity_id
_entity_poly.type
_entity_poly.pdbx_seq_one_letter_code
_entity_poly.pdbx_strand_id
1 'polypeptide(L)'
;MRVIIKKSEEEILRQFFGPVQEAARRPYLFDLDPLSTWCELSELRFTMLICEFKPIGINRQFHLMAIHDRLNRVYDYEPAQSAIFLSAENKVAFRQQQKKLLMGAKPERSSYPPVYACRPSLEMVNDKLNEWFGMQICEDNESVPAPFVYLFDYKLPEWITREMEALPGRTSSEETLDNQPSTSSQESGQIFEEMN
;
A
#
# COMPACT_ATOMS: atom_id res chain seq x y z
N MET A 1 -12.43 32.15 45.50
CA MET A 1 -10.99 31.85 45.37
C MET A 1 -10.80 30.80 44.28
N ARG A 2 -9.96 31.04 43.27
CA ARG A 2 -9.51 29.99 42.34
C ARG A 2 -8.24 29.38 42.92
N VAL A 3 -8.27 28.08 43.19
CA VAL A 3 -7.10 27.34 43.64
C VAL A 3 -6.28 26.99 42.40
N ILE A 4 -5.10 27.61 42.25
CA ILE A 4 -4.17 27.31 41.17
C ILE A 4 -3.21 26.24 41.68
N ILE A 5 -3.40 25.00 41.25
CA ILE A 5 -2.52 23.88 41.57
C ILE A 5 -1.44 23.83 40.49
N LYS A 6 -0.17 24.04 40.88
CA LYS A 6 0.97 23.83 39.98
C LYS A 6 1.27 22.33 39.94
N LYS A 7 1.18 21.72 38.75
CA LYS A 7 1.57 20.34 38.48
C LYS A 7 2.72 20.31 37.48
N SER A 8 3.58 19.31 37.56
CA SER A 8 4.60 19.10 36.52
C SER A 8 3.94 18.55 35.24
N GLU A 9 4.61 18.74 34.10
CA GLU A 9 4.14 18.25 32.80
C GLU A 9 3.88 16.74 32.82
N GLU A 10 4.78 15.96 33.42
CA GLU A 10 4.64 14.51 33.57
C GLU A 10 3.42 14.11 34.39
N GLU A 11 3.09 14.88 35.43
CA GLU A 11 1.95 14.63 36.30
C GLU A 11 0.62 14.91 35.58
N ILE A 12 0.60 15.94 34.72
CA ILE A 12 -0.52 16.25 33.84
C ILE A 12 -0.68 15.12 32.83
N LEU A 13 0.40 14.71 32.15
CA LEU A 13 0.36 13.66 31.15
C LEU A 13 -0.11 12.33 31.75
N ARG A 14 0.39 11.96 32.93
CA ARG A 14 -0.01 10.72 33.61
C ARG A 14 -1.47 10.78 34.08
N GLN A 15 -1.96 11.92 34.55
CA GLN A 15 -3.33 12.04 35.03
C GLN A 15 -4.36 12.00 33.87
N PHE A 16 -4.05 12.65 32.75
CA PHE A 16 -4.96 12.72 31.61
C PHE A 16 -4.83 11.52 30.66
N PHE A 17 -3.61 11.03 30.41
CA PHE A 17 -3.34 9.99 29.43
C PHE A 17 -2.99 8.62 30.04
N GLY A 18 -2.62 8.55 31.32
CA GLY A 18 -2.32 7.28 31.99
C GLY A 18 -3.47 6.26 31.89
N PRO A 19 -4.73 6.62 32.19
CA PRO A 19 -5.86 5.71 32.05
C PRO A 19 -6.09 5.23 30.60
N VAL A 20 -5.82 6.09 29.62
CA VAL A 20 -5.95 5.75 28.20
C VAL A 20 -4.84 4.79 27.77
N GLN A 21 -3.60 5.04 28.21
CA GLN A 21 -2.45 4.17 27.95
C GLN A 21 -2.62 2.79 28.63
N GLU A 22 -3.18 2.74 29.84
CA GLU A 22 -3.49 1.48 30.52
C GLU A 22 -4.63 0.72 29.86
N ALA A 23 -5.68 1.43 29.40
CA ALA A 23 -6.77 0.81 28.65
C ALA A 23 -6.31 0.28 27.28
N ALA A 24 -5.42 0.99 26.60
CA ALA A 24 -4.81 0.56 25.34
C ALA A 24 -3.90 -0.65 25.50
N ARG A 25 -3.35 -0.89 26.70
CA ARG A 25 -2.53 -2.06 27.04
C ARG A 25 -3.33 -3.29 27.46
N ARG A 26 -4.66 -3.18 27.62
CA ARG A 26 -5.47 -4.35 27.98
C ARG A 26 -5.42 -5.35 26.82
N PRO A 27 -4.96 -6.60 27.06
CA PRO A 27 -5.02 -7.62 26.04
C PRO A 27 -6.49 -7.80 25.63
N TYR A 28 -6.73 -7.91 24.33
CA TYR A 28 -8.05 -8.22 23.80
C TYR A 28 -8.55 -9.53 24.43
N LEU A 29 -9.87 -9.72 24.52
CA LEU A 29 -10.52 -10.86 25.19
C LEU A 29 -10.03 -12.26 24.73
N PHE A 30 -9.26 -12.33 23.64
CA PHE A 30 -8.70 -13.55 23.05
C PHE A 30 -7.28 -13.36 22.49
N ASP A 31 -6.50 -12.38 22.97
CA ASP A 31 -5.16 -12.01 22.43
C ASP A 31 -5.12 -11.67 20.92
N LEU A 32 -6.29 -11.58 20.28
CA LEU A 32 -6.45 -11.20 18.88
C LEU A 32 -6.67 -9.69 18.80
N ASP A 33 -5.75 -8.98 18.16
CA ASP A 33 -5.96 -7.57 17.83
C ASP A 33 -6.91 -7.46 16.63
N PRO A 34 -8.15 -6.95 16.81
CA PRO A 34 -9.14 -6.80 15.75
C PRO A 34 -8.72 -5.80 14.67
N LEU A 35 -7.71 -4.96 14.91
CA LEU A 35 -7.13 -4.07 13.90
C LEU A 35 -6.20 -4.82 12.95
N SER A 36 -5.50 -5.83 13.48
CA SER A 36 -4.57 -6.70 12.73
C SER A 36 -5.23 -7.94 12.10
N THR A 37 -6.50 -8.20 12.41
CA THR A 37 -7.19 -9.42 11.96
C THR A 37 -8.19 -9.10 10.86
N TRP A 38 -8.08 -9.81 9.74
CA TRP A 38 -9.05 -9.72 8.64
C TRP A 38 -10.43 -10.19 9.11
N CYS A 39 -11.47 -9.44 8.76
CA CYS A 39 -12.86 -9.83 8.96
C CYS A 39 -13.56 -10.08 7.62
N GLU A 40 -14.67 -10.82 7.64
CA GLU A 40 -15.43 -11.18 6.44
C GLU A 40 -15.79 -9.96 5.57
N LEU A 41 -16.18 -8.85 6.21
CA LEU A 41 -16.57 -7.63 5.51
C LEU A 41 -15.37 -6.92 4.85
N SER A 42 -14.19 -6.92 5.50
CA SER A 42 -12.96 -6.39 4.90
C SER A 42 -12.45 -7.28 3.78
N GLU A 43 -12.57 -8.60 3.91
CA GLU A 43 -12.20 -9.55 2.86
C GLU A 43 -13.13 -9.41 1.64
N LEU A 44 -14.44 -9.25 1.86
CA LEU A 44 -15.38 -8.98 0.77
C LEU A 44 -15.00 -7.71 0.00
N ARG A 45 -14.68 -6.62 0.71
CA ARG A 45 -14.24 -5.38 0.05
C ARG A 45 -12.93 -5.59 -0.70
N PHE A 46 -11.99 -6.31 -0.09
CA PHE A 46 -10.71 -6.60 -0.70
C PHE A 46 -10.86 -7.36 -2.02
N THR A 47 -11.69 -8.40 -2.04
CA THR A 47 -12.02 -9.17 -3.24
C THR A 47 -12.65 -8.28 -4.32
N MET A 48 -13.59 -7.40 -3.95
CA MET A 48 -14.16 -6.43 -4.89
C MET A 48 -13.10 -5.50 -5.50
N LEU A 49 -12.16 -5.04 -4.67
CA LEU A 49 -11.08 -4.15 -5.10
C LEU A 49 -10.03 -4.86 -5.96
N ILE A 50 -9.73 -6.14 -5.72
CA ILE A 50 -8.84 -6.94 -6.57
C ILE A 50 -9.44 -7.09 -7.98
N CYS A 51 -10.75 -7.29 -8.07
CA CYS A 51 -11.45 -7.35 -9.36
C CYS A 51 -11.40 -6.02 -10.13
N GLU A 52 -11.40 -4.88 -9.43
CA GLU A 52 -11.28 -3.55 -10.03
C GLU A 52 -9.81 -3.20 -10.37
N PHE A 53 -8.89 -3.56 -9.49
CA PHE A 53 -7.46 -3.26 -9.57
C PHE A 53 -6.66 -4.55 -9.56
N LYS A 54 -6.30 -5.04 -10.75
CA LYS A 54 -5.50 -6.26 -10.89
C LYS A 54 -4.10 -6.06 -10.26
N PRO A 55 -3.76 -6.68 -9.11
CA PRO A 55 -2.56 -6.35 -8.35
C PRO A 55 -1.29 -7.06 -8.87
N ILE A 56 -1.20 -7.31 -10.19
CA ILE A 56 -0.05 -7.95 -10.85
C ILE A 56 0.34 -7.21 -12.13
N GLY A 57 1.55 -7.45 -12.60
CA GLY A 57 2.11 -6.85 -13.81
C GLY A 57 2.68 -5.44 -13.60
N ILE A 58 2.76 -4.68 -14.68
CA ILE A 58 3.49 -3.39 -14.72
C ILE A 58 2.90 -2.35 -13.75
N ASN A 59 1.57 -2.34 -13.61
CA ASN A 59 0.88 -1.40 -12.75
C ASN A 59 0.66 -1.94 -11.33
N ARG A 60 1.32 -3.04 -10.95
CA ARG A 60 1.16 -3.70 -9.64
C ARG A 60 1.22 -2.69 -8.49
N GLN A 61 2.26 -1.88 -8.42
CA GLN A 61 2.46 -0.94 -7.31
C GLN A 61 1.35 0.12 -7.26
N PHE A 62 0.93 0.67 -8.41
CA PHE A 62 -0.16 1.63 -8.48
C PHE A 62 -1.49 1.01 -8.02
N HIS A 63 -1.77 -0.20 -8.47
CA HIS A 63 -2.97 -0.94 -8.08
C HIS A 63 -2.95 -1.31 -6.60
N LEU A 64 -1.82 -1.77 -6.06
CA LEU A 64 -1.65 -2.03 -4.62
C LEU A 64 -1.90 -0.79 -3.77
N MET A 65 -1.37 0.37 -4.18
CA MET A 65 -1.64 1.63 -3.49
C MET A 65 -3.13 2.00 -3.55
N ALA A 66 -3.78 1.84 -4.69
CA ALA A 66 -5.21 2.11 -4.84
C ALA A 66 -6.06 1.18 -3.98
N ILE A 67 -5.73 -0.12 -3.94
CA ILE A 67 -6.42 -1.10 -3.09
C ILE A 67 -6.24 -0.74 -1.62
N HIS A 68 -5.02 -0.46 -1.18
CA HIS A 68 -4.74 -0.08 0.21
C HIS A 68 -5.50 1.19 0.64
N ASP A 69 -5.50 2.23 -0.19
CA ASP A 69 -6.23 3.46 0.11
C ASP A 69 -7.75 3.23 0.16
N ARG A 70 -8.30 2.49 -0.81
CA ARG A 70 -9.74 2.16 -0.85
C ARG A 70 -10.16 1.13 0.19
N LEU A 71 -9.26 0.30 0.71
CA LEU A 71 -9.55 -0.52 1.88
C LEU A 71 -9.69 0.31 3.15
N ASN A 72 -9.07 1.49 3.21
CA ASN A 72 -9.14 2.34 4.38
C ASN A 72 -10.22 3.43 4.27
N ARG A 73 -10.70 3.71 3.05
CA ARG A 73 -11.68 4.77 2.75
C ARG A 73 -12.66 4.37 1.66
N VAL A 74 -13.91 4.77 1.81
CA VAL A 74 -14.96 4.66 0.78
C VAL A 74 -15.18 6.04 0.16
N TYR A 75 -15.00 6.16 -1.15
CA TYR A 75 -15.15 7.45 -1.84
C TYR A 75 -16.54 7.64 -2.47
N ASP A 76 -17.01 8.88 -2.56
CA ASP A 76 -18.35 9.21 -3.10
C ASP A 76 -18.59 8.83 -4.57
N TYR A 77 -17.53 8.65 -5.34
CA TYR A 77 -17.57 8.21 -6.74
C TYR A 77 -17.57 6.68 -6.88
N GLU A 78 -17.42 5.93 -5.79
CA GLU A 78 -17.57 4.47 -5.82
C GLU A 78 -19.02 4.07 -6.16
N PRO A 79 -19.23 2.83 -6.64
CA PRO A 79 -20.57 2.31 -6.90
C PRO A 79 -21.49 2.35 -5.67
N ALA A 80 -22.80 2.44 -5.88
CA ALA A 80 -23.79 2.48 -4.79
C ALA A 80 -23.74 1.24 -3.87
N GLN A 81 -23.25 0.11 -4.39
CA GLN A 81 -23.02 -1.13 -3.64
C GLN A 81 -21.99 -0.95 -2.53
N SER A 82 -21.02 -0.03 -2.66
CA SER A 82 -20.03 0.27 -1.62
C SER A 82 -20.65 0.80 -0.32
N ALA A 83 -21.92 1.22 -0.35
CA ALA A 83 -22.66 1.59 0.85
C ALA A 83 -22.79 0.43 1.87
N ILE A 84 -22.59 -0.83 1.49
CA ILE A 84 -22.61 -1.95 2.45
C ILE A 84 -21.53 -1.80 3.53
N PHE A 85 -20.39 -1.18 3.19
CA PHE A 85 -19.23 -1.02 4.07
C PHE A 85 -19.34 0.17 5.02
N LEU A 86 -20.40 0.98 4.94
CA LEU A 86 -20.57 2.22 5.69
C LEU A 86 -21.48 2.07 6.91
N SER A 87 -21.35 2.96 7.89
CA SER A 87 -22.26 3.02 9.04
C SER A 87 -23.64 3.53 8.57
N ALA A 88 -24.70 3.29 9.34
CA ALA A 88 -26.03 3.77 8.97
C ALA A 88 -26.08 5.28 8.67
N GLU A 89 -25.35 6.08 9.46
CA GLU A 89 -25.21 7.53 9.28
C GLU A 89 -24.46 7.86 7.98
N ASN A 90 -23.29 7.26 7.77
CA ASN A 90 -22.47 7.49 6.57
C ASN A 90 -23.17 7.00 5.30
N LYS A 91 -23.98 5.94 5.37
CA LYS A 91 -24.79 5.46 4.23
C LYS A 91 -25.76 6.54 3.73
N VAL A 92 -26.40 7.27 4.64
CA VAL A 92 -27.34 8.34 4.28
C VAL A 92 -26.59 9.48 3.60
N ALA A 93 -25.47 9.93 4.20
CA ALA A 93 -24.64 10.99 3.63
C ALA A 93 -24.09 10.61 2.25
N PHE A 94 -23.56 9.39 2.12
CA PHE A 94 -23.04 8.84 0.86
C PHE A 94 -24.09 8.80 -0.24
N ARG A 95 -25.30 8.30 0.05
CA ARG A 95 -26.40 8.25 -0.94
C ARG A 95 -26.88 9.64 -1.34
N GLN A 96 -26.96 10.56 -0.40
CA GLN A 96 -27.31 11.95 -0.70
C GLN A 96 -26.25 12.61 -1.60
N GLN A 97 -24.97 12.36 -1.32
CA GLN A 97 -23.86 12.85 -2.12
C GLN A 97 -23.87 12.27 -3.54
N GLN A 98 -24.06 10.96 -3.67
CA GLN A 98 -24.22 10.30 -4.98
C GLN A 98 -25.41 10.88 -5.76
N LYS A 99 -26.56 11.10 -5.10
CA LYS A 99 -27.71 11.73 -5.74
C LYS A 99 -27.39 13.14 -6.24
N LYS A 100 -26.66 13.95 -5.46
CA LYS A 100 -26.21 15.29 -5.90
C LYS A 100 -25.31 15.20 -7.14
N LEU A 101 -24.36 14.27 -7.15
CA LEU A 101 -23.46 14.04 -8.29
C LEU A 101 -24.25 13.62 -9.54
N LEU A 102 -25.22 12.72 -9.40
CA LEU A 102 -26.10 12.28 -10.50
C LEU A 102 -26.97 13.42 -11.06
N MET A 103 -27.38 14.36 -10.20
CA MET A 103 -28.12 15.56 -10.60
C MET A 103 -27.22 16.63 -11.25
N GLY A 104 -25.93 16.34 -11.47
CA GLY A 104 -24.98 17.27 -12.09
C GLY A 104 -24.44 18.36 -11.17
N ALA A 105 -24.74 18.30 -9.87
CA ALA A 105 -24.09 19.17 -8.90
C ALA A 105 -22.60 18.80 -8.80
N LYS A 106 -21.75 19.79 -8.53
CA LYS A 106 -20.31 19.60 -8.27
C LYS A 106 -20.01 19.82 -6.78
N PRO A 107 -20.51 18.97 -5.87
CA PRO A 107 -20.13 19.05 -4.47
C PRO A 107 -18.64 18.71 -4.30
N GLU A 108 -18.04 19.17 -3.21
CA GLU A 108 -16.69 18.76 -2.82
C GLU A 108 -16.63 17.24 -2.65
N ARG A 109 -15.51 16.64 -3.10
CA ARG A 109 -15.31 15.20 -3.01
C ARG A 109 -15.17 14.79 -1.55
N SER A 110 -15.92 13.76 -1.19
CA SER A 110 -16.00 13.25 0.18
C SER A 110 -15.52 11.80 0.25
N SER A 111 -14.94 11.46 1.40
CA SER A 111 -14.55 10.10 1.75
C SER A 111 -15.14 9.72 3.11
N TYR A 112 -15.45 8.45 3.27
CA TYR A 112 -16.12 7.91 4.44
C TYR A 112 -15.31 6.73 5.00
N PRO A 113 -15.15 6.63 6.32
CA PRO A 113 -14.48 5.49 6.93
C PRO A 113 -15.38 4.24 6.84
N PRO A 114 -14.82 3.06 6.51
CA PRO A 114 -15.56 1.81 6.50
C PRO A 114 -15.83 1.30 7.93
N VAL A 115 -16.85 0.45 8.09
CA VAL A 115 -17.37 -0.04 9.38
C VAL A 115 -16.52 -1.15 9.98
N TYR A 116 -15.88 -1.99 9.16
CA TYR A 116 -15.03 -3.05 9.68
C TYR A 116 -13.87 -2.46 10.49
N ALA A 117 -13.40 -3.18 11.50
CA ALA A 117 -12.35 -2.70 12.41
C ALA A 117 -10.96 -2.75 11.78
N CYS A 118 -10.69 -3.79 10.98
CA CYS A 118 -9.39 -3.98 10.35
C CYS A 118 -9.02 -2.78 9.46
N ARG A 119 -7.77 -2.32 9.58
CA ARG A 119 -7.17 -1.29 8.72
C ARG A 119 -5.88 -1.89 8.15
N PRO A 120 -6.00 -2.74 7.12
CA PRO A 120 -4.88 -3.51 6.63
C PRO A 120 -3.73 -2.60 6.21
N SER A 121 -2.52 -2.89 6.69
CA SER A 121 -1.30 -2.29 6.15
C SER A 121 -1.03 -2.84 4.75
N LEU A 122 -0.13 -2.19 4.01
CA LEU A 122 0.30 -2.68 2.70
C LEU A 122 0.94 -4.07 2.78
N GLU A 123 1.67 -4.35 3.86
CA GLU A 123 2.26 -5.66 4.15
C GLU A 123 1.19 -6.73 4.33
N MET A 124 0.19 -6.46 5.18
CA MET A 124 -0.95 -7.38 5.39
C MET A 124 -1.72 -7.66 4.09
N VAL A 125 -1.87 -6.66 3.24
CA VAL A 125 -2.49 -6.83 1.91
C VAL A 125 -1.65 -7.75 1.05
N ASN A 126 -0.33 -7.54 0.99
CA ASN A 126 0.57 -8.35 0.18
C ASN A 126 0.61 -9.82 0.67
N ASP A 127 0.67 -10.03 1.99
CA ASP A 127 0.64 -11.35 2.61
C ASP A 127 -0.65 -12.09 2.26
N LYS A 128 -1.79 -11.40 2.32
CA LYS A 128 -3.09 -11.97 1.94
C LYS A 128 -3.15 -12.33 0.45
N LEU A 129 -2.58 -11.51 -0.43
CA LEU A 129 -2.49 -11.82 -1.86
C LEU A 129 -1.60 -13.04 -2.11
N ASN A 130 -0.46 -13.12 -1.43
CA ASN A 130 0.45 -14.26 -1.51
C ASN A 130 -0.24 -15.55 -1.03
N GLU A 131 -0.98 -15.48 0.08
CA GLU A 131 -1.75 -16.60 0.63
C GLU A 131 -2.83 -17.09 -0.35
N TRP A 132 -3.59 -16.18 -0.94
CA TRP A 132 -4.75 -16.55 -1.77
C TRP A 132 -4.38 -16.97 -3.20
N PHE A 133 -3.39 -16.32 -3.80
CA PHE A 133 -3.12 -16.45 -5.23
C PHE A 133 -1.71 -16.96 -5.55
N GLY A 134 -0.78 -16.95 -4.60
CA GLY A 134 0.62 -17.28 -4.87
C GLY A 134 1.22 -16.31 -5.89
N MET A 135 1.31 -15.02 -5.52
CA MET A 135 1.57 -13.91 -6.44
C MET A 135 2.77 -14.10 -7.37
N GLN A 136 3.83 -14.77 -6.91
CA GLN A 136 5.00 -15.07 -7.75
C GLN A 136 4.60 -15.81 -9.03
N ILE A 137 3.73 -16.82 -8.91
CA ILE A 137 3.25 -17.60 -10.05
C ILE A 137 2.38 -16.73 -10.96
N CYS A 138 1.58 -15.85 -10.39
CA CYS A 138 0.76 -14.92 -11.18
C CYS A 138 1.62 -13.92 -11.96
N GLU A 139 2.71 -13.43 -11.37
CA GLU A 139 3.64 -12.50 -12.03
C GLU A 139 4.41 -13.15 -13.17
N ASP A 140 4.90 -14.38 -12.97
CA ASP A 140 5.64 -15.12 -13.99
C ASP A 140 4.77 -15.41 -15.25
N ASN A 141 3.45 -15.53 -15.06
CA ASN A 141 2.49 -15.77 -16.14
C ASN A 141 1.89 -14.49 -16.74
N GLU A 142 2.19 -13.31 -16.18
CA GLU A 142 1.60 -12.06 -16.64
C GLU A 142 2.25 -11.62 -17.95
N SER A 143 1.42 -11.34 -18.96
CA SER A 143 1.92 -10.87 -20.25
C SER A 143 2.50 -9.46 -20.12
N VAL A 144 3.76 -9.28 -20.54
CA VAL A 144 4.39 -7.95 -20.66
C VAL A 144 4.02 -7.35 -22.02
N PRO A 145 3.31 -6.20 -22.07
CA PRO A 145 3.01 -5.53 -23.33
C PRO A 145 4.28 -5.10 -24.06
N ALA A 146 4.29 -5.17 -25.39
CA ALA A 146 5.45 -4.90 -26.25
C ALA A 146 6.24 -3.61 -25.92
N PRO A 147 5.62 -2.46 -25.58
CA PRO A 147 6.35 -1.24 -25.23
C PRO A 147 7.22 -1.36 -23.97
N PHE A 148 6.94 -2.34 -23.12
CA PHE A 148 7.62 -2.55 -21.84
C PHE A 148 8.51 -3.80 -21.84
N VAL A 149 8.61 -4.51 -22.97
CA VAL A 149 9.53 -5.65 -23.13
C VAL A 149 10.98 -5.17 -23.09
N TYR A 150 11.22 -3.96 -23.60
CA TYR A 150 12.54 -3.35 -23.60
C TYR A 150 12.67 -2.44 -22.38
N LEU A 151 13.32 -2.94 -21.34
CA LEU A 151 13.84 -2.11 -20.27
C LEU A 151 15.01 -1.29 -20.84
N PHE A 152 14.79 0.00 -21.07
CA PHE A 152 15.89 0.91 -21.32
C PHE A 152 16.48 1.32 -19.99
N ASP A 153 17.74 0.95 -19.76
CA ASP A 153 18.51 1.55 -18.67
C ASP A 153 18.48 3.07 -18.86
N TYR A 154 18.01 3.77 -17.84
CA TYR A 154 18.02 5.23 -17.85
C TYR A 154 19.46 5.71 -18.02
N LYS A 155 19.73 6.35 -19.16
CA LYS A 155 21.00 7.02 -19.40
C LYS A 155 20.88 8.47 -18.99
N LEU A 156 21.79 8.90 -18.13
CA LEU A 156 21.91 10.30 -17.75
C LEU A 156 22.15 11.13 -19.02
N PRO A 157 21.38 12.21 -19.25
CA PRO A 157 21.62 13.08 -20.39
C PRO A 157 23.07 13.58 -20.47
N GLU A 158 23.66 13.57 -21.67
CA GLU A 158 25.09 13.87 -21.86
C GLU A 158 25.54 15.24 -21.35
N TRP A 159 24.63 16.20 -21.24
CA TRP A 159 24.96 17.52 -20.70
C TRP A 159 25.19 17.46 -19.19
N ILE A 160 24.48 16.58 -18.47
CA ILE A 160 24.66 16.36 -17.03
C ILE A 160 25.98 15.63 -16.79
N THR A 161 26.30 14.61 -17.61
CA THR A 161 27.57 13.89 -17.47
C THR A 161 28.76 14.82 -17.72
N ARG A 162 28.68 15.68 -18.74
CA ARG A 162 29.71 16.69 -19.01
C ARG A 162 29.83 17.74 -17.91
N GLU A 163 28.73 18.15 -17.29
CA GLU A 163 28.75 19.08 -16.16
C GLU A 163 29.39 18.45 -14.92
N MET A 164 29.12 17.17 -14.65
CA MET A 164 29.77 16.41 -13.57
C MET A 164 31.27 16.24 -13.80
N GLU A 165 31.70 16.02 -15.04
CA GLU A 165 33.12 15.92 -15.42
C GLU A 165 33.84 17.29 -15.37
N ALA A 166 33.10 18.38 -15.59
CA ALA A 166 33.64 19.74 -15.58
C ALA A 166 33.75 20.36 -14.17
N LEU A 167 33.20 19.73 -13.13
CA LEU A 167 33.33 20.18 -11.74
C LEU A 167 34.76 19.89 -11.23
N PRO A 168 35.58 20.91 -10.93
CA PRO A 168 36.90 20.69 -10.36
C PRO A 168 36.75 20.30 -8.88
N GLY A 169 37.01 19.03 -8.54
CA GLY A 169 37.15 18.62 -7.14
C GLY A 169 36.68 17.23 -6.72
N ARG A 170 36.37 16.30 -7.64
CA ARG A 170 36.01 14.93 -7.26
C ARG A 170 36.88 13.88 -7.95
N THR A 171 38.19 14.03 -7.78
CA THR A 171 39.13 12.92 -7.90
C THR A 171 39.45 12.40 -6.50
N SER A 172 39.31 11.09 -6.32
CA SER A 172 39.83 10.24 -5.23
C SER A 172 39.30 10.45 -3.80
N SER A 173 38.16 9.84 -3.47
CA SER A 173 37.98 9.04 -2.23
C SER A 173 36.65 8.30 -2.26
N GLU A 174 36.68 7.02 -2.64
CA GLU A 174 35.92 5.90 -2.05
C GLU A 174 36.22 4.63 -2.87
N GLU A 175 37.47 4.15 -2.76
CA GLU A 175 37.73 2.72 -2.76
C GLU A 175 37.52 2.25 -1.30
N THR A 176 36.56 1.35 -1.08
CA THR A 176 36.71 0.01 -0.47
C THR A 176 35.47 -0.38 0.37
N LEU A 177 35.04 -1.65 0.20
CA LEU A 177 34.04 -2.47 0.92
C LEU A 177 32.66 -2.49 0.22
N ASP A 178 32.20 -3.54 -0.47
CA ASP A 178 32.53 -4.96 -0.38
C ASP A 178 32.41 -5.69 -1.72
N ASN A 179 33.47 -6.43 -2.05
CA ASN A 179 33.43 -7.57 -2.95
C ASN A 179 32.79 -8.76 -2.22
N GLN A 180 31.66 -9.26 -2.72
CA GLN A 180 31.45 -10.72 -2.79
C GLN A 180 30.94 -11.10 -4.19
N PRO A 181 31.46 -12.20 -4.77
CA PRO A 181 31.35 -12.47 -6.19
C PRO A 181 30.02 -13.13 -6.54
N SER A 182 29.24 -12.51 -7.43
CA SER A 182 28.28 -13.26 -8.24
C SER A 182 29.05 -13.94 -9.36
N THR A 183 29.26 -15.24 -9.20
CA THR A 183 29.77 -16.12 -10.25
C THR A 183 28.82 -16.08 -11.43
N SER A 184 29.23 -15.41 -12.50
CA SER A 184 28.81 -15.75 -13.85
C SER A 184 29.58 -17.00 -14.28
N SER A 185 28.86 -18.02 -14.72
CA SER A 185 29.41 -19.06 -15.57
C SER A 185 28.42 -19.24 -16.71
N GLN A 186 28.64 -18.46 -17.77
CA GLN A 186 28.38 -18.96 -19.12
C GLN A 186 29.44 -20.02 -19.38
N GLU A 187 29.04 -21.23 -19.78
CA GLU A 187 29.54 -21.83 -21.03
C GLU A 187 28.87 -23.18 -21.33
N SER A 188 28.37 -23.27 -22.56
CA SER A 188 28.37 -24.47 -23.43
C SER A 188 27.62 -25.73 -22.99
N GLY A 189 26.45 -25.94 -23.61
CA GLY A 189 25.82 -27.25 -23.76
C GLY A 189 25.45 -27.45 -25.23
N GLN A 190 26.16 -28.35 -25.89
CA GLN A 190 26.08 -28.68 -27.31
C GLN A 190 24.68 -29.11 -27.74
N ILE A 191 24.25 -28.62 -28.91
CA ILE A 191 23.17 -29.20 -29.70
C ILE A 191 23.72 -30.53 -30.25
N PHE A 192 23.20 -31.65 -29.77
CA PHE A 192 23.38 -32.96 -30.40
C PHE A 192 22.17 -33.22 -31.31
N GLU A 193 22.47 -33.32 -32.61
CA GLU A 193 21.62 -33.93 -33.62
C GLU A 193 21.47 -35.45 -33.38
N GLU A 194 20.30 -35.95 -33.79
CA GLU A 194 19.95 -37.33 -34.15
C GLU A 194 19.99 -38.43 -33.06
N MET A 195 18.84 -39.10 -32.89
CA MET A 195 18.72 -40.49 -33.35
C MET A 195 17.24 -40.90 -33.50
N ASN A 196 17.02 -41.68 -34.57
CA ASN A 196 15.84 -42.49 -34.87
C ASN A 196 15.40 -43.38 -33.69
#